data_AF-A0A9D6C8S7-F1
#
_entry.id   AF-A0A9D6C8S7-F1
#
_cell.length_a   1.000
_cell.length_b   1.000
_cell.length_c   1.000
_cell.angle_alpha   90.00
_cell.angle_beta   90.00
_cell.angle_gamma   90.00
#
_symmetry.space_group_name_H-M   'P 1'
#
loop_
_entity.id
_entity.type
_entity.pdbx_description
1 polymer ?
#
loop_
_entity_poly.entity_id
_entity_poly.type
_entity_poly.pdbx_seq_one_letter_code
_entity_poly.pdbx_strand_id
1 'polypeptide(L)'
;MRVPIVLLFLSSAIAALSLAAHGPVASGPLLVALVGLLIGALLLARALRARRKLWIVVDGSNVLHWHPTGPRLEAVTAVVAELSRRGFAPVVWFDANAGYLVANRYLGPAPFARLLGLPERQVYVAPKGTPADPLLLHGANLLGARVVTNDRFRDWAAAHPRVTEPGYLIRGRVEGERVVLDGVG
;
A
#
# COMPACT_ATOMS: atom_id res chain seq x y z
N MET A 1 -12.67 -13.73 -2.49
CA MET A 1 -13.32 -14.11 -3.77
C MET A 1 -14.16 -15.38 -3.69
N ARG A 2 -13.78 -16.43 -2.93
CA ARG A 2 -14.52 -17.70 -2.91
C ARG A 2 -15.95 -17.60 -2.37
N VAL A 3 -16.15 -16.88 -1.26
CA VAL A 3 -17.46 -16.73 -0.60
C VAL A 3 -18.57 -16.15 -1.49
N PRO A 4 -18.41 -14.99 -2.17
CA PRO A 4 -19.48 -14.46 -3.03
C PRO A 4 -19.77 -15.37 -4.23
N ILE A 5 -18.76 -16.07 -4.77
CA ILE A 5 -18.94 -16.99 -5.90
C ILE A 5 -19.77 -18.22 -5.48
N VAL A 6 -19.44 -18.82 -4.34
CA VAL A 6 -20.18 -19.96 -3.79
C VAL A 6 -21.62 -19.57 -3.47
N LEU A 7 -21.83 -18.39 -2.87
CA LEU A 7 -23.16 -17.89 -2.55
C LEU A 7 -24.00 -17.66 -3.82
N LEU A 8 -23.42 -17.06 -4.86
CA LEU A 8 -24.10 -16.86 -6.15
C LEU A 8 -24.46 -18.19 -6.81
N PHE A 9 -23.55 -19.16 -6.81
CA PHE A 9 -23.79 -20.48 -7.40
C PHE A 9 -24.91 -21.23 -6.69
N LEU A 10 -24.84 -21.31 -5.35
CA LEU A 10 -25.85 -22.00 -4.55
C LEU A 10 -27.23 -21.33 -4.67
N SER A 11 -27.27 -19.99 -4.64
CA SER A 11 -28.52 -19.24 -4.79
C SER A 11 -29.11 -19.41 -6.20
N SER A 12 -28.27 -19.48 -7.23
CA SER A 12 -28.73 -19.77 -8.61
C SER A 12 -29.33 -21.18 -8.72
N ALA A 13 -28.71 -22.18 -8.08
CA ALA A 13 -29.23 -23.55 -8.07
C ALA A 13 -30.58 -23.65 -7.34
N ILE A 14 -30.73 -22.97 -6.19
CA ILE A 14 -32.00 -22.94 -5.44
C ILE A 14 -33.09 -22.22 -6.25
N ALA A 15 -32.77 -21.10 -6.92
CA ALA A 15 -33.71 -20.41 -7.79
C ALA A 15 -34.17 -21.31 -8.95
N ALA A 16 -33.24 -22.00 -9.62
CA ALA A 16 -33.55 -22.90 -10.73
C ALA A 16 -34.45 -24.07 -10.30
N LEU A 17 -34.13 -24.71 -9.16
CA LEU A 17 -34.94 -25.78 -8.59
C LEU A 17 -36.33 -25.29 -8.20
N SER A 18 -36.43 -24.10 -7.60
CA SER A 18 -37.73 -23.54 -7.24
C SER A 18 -38.60 -23.21 -8.45
N LEU A 19 -38.01 -22.66 -9.52
CA LEU A 19 -38.75 -22.38 -10.76
C LEU A 19 -39.20 -23.66 -11.45
N ALA A 20 -38.37 -24.71 -11.45
CA ALA A 20 -38.74 -25.99 -12.03
C ALA A 20 -39.87 -26.69 -11.26
N ALA A 21 -39.88 -26.58 -9.92
CA ALA A 21 -40.89 -27.23 -9.08
C ALA A 21 -42.22 -26.46 -8.97
N HIS A 22 -42.17 -25.13 -8.98
CA HIS A 22 -43.33 -24.28 -8.63
C HIS A 22 -43.70 -23.26 -9.71
N GLY A 23 -42.96 -23.21 -10.82
CA GLY A 23 -43.10 -22.16 -11.82
C GLY A 23 -42.63 -20.79 -11.32
N PRO A 24 -42.98 -19.69 -12.01
CA PRO A 24 -42.56 -18.33 -11.66
C PRO A 24 -43.43 -17.73 -10.54
N VAL A 25 -43.67 -18.51 -9.47
CA VAL A 25 -44.48 -18.08 -8.32
C VAL A 25 -43.54 -17.75 -7.16
N ALA A 26 -43.89 -16.72 -6.39
CA ALA A 26 -43.15 -16.31 -5.19
C ALA A 26 -43.24 -17.39 -4.10
N SER A 27 -42.29 -18.34 -4.11
CA SER A 27 -42.12 -19.36 -3.09
C SER A 27 -41.09 -18.91 -2.05
N GLY A 28 -41.16 -19.46 -0.83
CA GLY A 28 -40.13 -19.24 0.19
C GLY A 28 -38.70 -19.51 -0.32
N PRO A 29 -38.43 -20.65 -0.97
CA PRO A 29 -37.11 -20.95 -1.56
C PRO A 29 -36.65 -19.92 -2.61
N LEU A 30 -37.56 -19.45 -3.46
CA LEU A 30 -37.25 -18.44 -4.47
C LEU A 30 -36.85 -17.11 -3.82
N LEU A 31 -37.57 -16.67 -2.77
CA LEU A 31 -37.23 -15.44 -2.05
C LEU A 31 -35.85 -15.53 -1.38
N VAL A 32 -35.53 -16.67 -0.74
CA VAL A 32 -34.21 -16.91 -0.15
C VAL A 32 -33.11 -16.88 -1.22
N ALA A 33 -33.35 -17.51 -2.38
CA ALA A 33 -32.42 -17.49 -3.49
C ALA A 33 -32.17 -16.07 -4.03
N LEU A 34 -33.22 -15.26 -4.19
CA LEU A 34 -33.09 -13.87 -4.67
C LEU A 34 -32.29 -12.99 -3.70
N VAL A 35 -32.52 -13.14 -2.38
CA VAL A 35 -31.73 -12.43 -1.36
C VAL A 35 -30.27 -12.88 -1.40
N GLY A 36 -30.01 -14.19 -1.52
CA GLY A 36 -28.67 -14.74 -1.65
C GLY A 36 -27.94 -14.24 -2.90
N LEU A 37 -28.63 -14.14 -4.04
CA LEU A 37 -28.10 -13.55 -5.28
C LEU A 37 -27.75 -12.07 -5.10
N LEU A 38 -28.64 -11.29 -4.47
CA LEU A 38 -28.40 -9.87 -4.20
C LEU A 38 -27.17 -9.67 -3.30
N ILE A 39 -27.09 -10.40 -2.18
CA ILE A 39 -25.94 -10.32 -1.25
C ILE A 39 -24.66 -10.77 -1.95
N GLY A 40 -24.70 -11.88 -2.69
CA GLY A 40 -23.57 -12.38 -3.45
C GLY A 40 -23.06 -11.37 -4.48
N ALA A 41 -23.97 -10.73 -5.20
CA ALA A 41 -23.64 -9.69 -6.18
C ALA A 41 -23.06 -8.44 -5.53
N LEU A 42 -23.61 -7.98 -4.40
CA LEU A 42 -23.08 -6.84 -3.64
C LEU A 42 -21.68 -7.13 -3.09
N LEU A 43 -21.46 -8.33 -2.54
CA LEU A 43 -20.15 -8.76 -2.03
C LEU A 43 -19.13 -8.89 -3.16
N LEU A 44 -19.54 -9.43 -4.32
CA LEU A 44 -18.68 -9.52 -5.50
C LEU A 44 -18.34 -8.12 -6.03
N ALA A 45 -19.33 -7.24 -6.20
CA ALA A 45 -19.13 -5.87 -6.62
C ALA A 45 -18.21 -5.11 -5.67
N ARG A 46 -18.36 -5.30 -4.35
CA ARG A 46 -17.47 -4.72 -3.34
C ARG A 46 -16.05 -5.28 -3.44
N ALA A 47 -15.89 -6.58 -3.65
CA ALA A 47 -14.59 -7.21 -3.83
C ALA A 47 -13.89 -6.77 -5.12
N LEU A 48 -14.65 -6.60 -6.22
CA LEU A 48 -14.14 -6.09 -7.50
C LEU A 48 -13.82 -4.58 -7.42
N ARG A 49 -14.59 -3.81 -6.64
CA ARG A 49 -14.34 -2.39 -6.37
C ARG A 49 -13.23 -2.17 -5.34
N ALA A 50 -12.89 -3.16 -4.53
CA ALA A 50 -11.77 -3.08 -3.61
C ALA A 50 -10.50 -3.04 -4.46
N ARG A 51 -10.09 -1.82 -4.85
CA ARG A 51 -8.82 -1.60 -5.54
C ARG A 51 -7.73 -2.26 -4.69
N ARG A 52 -6.95 -3.15 -5.30
CA ARG A 52 -5.70 -3.61 -4.67
C ARG A 52 -4.93 -2.34 -4.33
N LYS A 53 -4.57 -2.18 -3.05
CA LYS A 53 -3.74 -1.05 -2.63
C LYS A 53 -2.47 -1.10 -3.48
N LEU A 54 -2.22 -0.01 -4.20
CA LEU A 54 -0.99 0.16 -4.96
C LEU A 54 0.09 0.54 -3.94
N TRP A 55 0.63 -0.47 -3.26
CA TRP A 55 1.66 -0.25 -2.25
C TRP A 55 2.90 0.34 -2.90
N ILE A 56 3.47 1.32 -2.23
CA ILE A 56 4.73 1.94 -2.60
C ILE A 56 5.54 2.13 -1.33
N VAL A 57 6.78 1.66 -1.34
CA VAL A 57 7.68 1.84 -0.21
C VAL A 57 8.44 3.14 -0.40
N VAL A 58 8.58 3.92 0.66
CA VAL A 58 9.33 5.17 0.67
C VAL A 58 10.49 5.00 1.62
N ASP A 59 11.70 5.24 1.13
CA ASP A 59 12.89 5.39 1.95
C ASP A 59 12.86 6.77 2.62
N GLY A 60 12.26 6.82 3.81
CA GLY A 60 12.08 8.03 4.57
C GLY A 60 13.42 8.68 4.92
N SER A 61 14.43 7.90 5.31
CA SER A 61 15.74 8.43 5.64
C SER A 61 16.44 9.05 4.44
N ASN A 62 16.36 8.44 3.25
CA ASN A 62 16.88 9.07 2.03
C ASN A 62 16.08 10.33 1.66
N VAL A 63 14.75 10.27 1.71
CA VAL A 63 13.87 11.38 1.31
C VAL A 63 13.99 12.59 2.24
N LEU A 64 14.34 12.41 3.51
CA LEU A 64 14.63 13.54 4.42
C LEU A 64 15.65 14.50 3.80
N HIS A 65 16.66 13.98 3.11
CA HIS A 65 17.73 14.76 2.49
C HIS A 65 17.36 15.40 1.15
N TRP A 66 16.13 15.20 0.64
CA TRP A 66 15.70 15.81 -0.61
C TRP A 66 15.38 17.31 -0.47
N HIS A 67 15.27 17.79 0.76
CA HIS A 67 15.05 19.20 1.01
C HIS A 67 16.35 20.02 0.82
N PRO A 68 16.32 21.17 0.12
CA PRO A 68 17.54 21.93 -0.22
C PRO A 68 18.39 22.38 0.97
N THR A 69 17.77 22.62 2.13
CA THR A 69 18.44 23.13 3.34
C THR A 69 18.85 22.05 4.34
N GLY A 70 18.84 20.78 3.93
CA GLY A 70 19.23 19.64 4.77
C GLY A 70 18.05 18.76 5.19
N PRO A 71 18.24 17.81 6.13
CA PRO A 71 17.23 16.82 6.52
C PRO A 71 15.96 17.47 7.06
N ARG A 72 14.82 17.25 6.40
CA ARG A 72 13.53 17.85 6.77
C ARG A 72 12.40 16.85 6.61
N LEU A 73 11.57 16.72 7.64
CA LEU A 73 10.42 15.80 7.60
C LEU A 73 9.37 16.25 6.57
N GLU A 74 9.33 17.54 6.29
CA GLU A 74 8.52 18.19 5.28
C GLU A 74 8.70 17.56 3.90
N ALA A 75 9.92 17.15 3.54
CA ALA A 75 10.17 16.46 2.27
C ALA A 75 9.46 15.10 2.21
N VAL A 76 9.52 14.34 3.30
CA VAL A 76 8.84 13.03 3.40
C VAL A 76 7.33 13.22 3.38
N THR A 77 6.80 14.20 4.13
CA THR A 77 5.37 14.52 4.14
C THR A 77 4.88 14.91 2.74
N ALA A 78 5.64 15.73 2.01
CA ALA A 78 5.30 16.13 0.64
C ALA A 78 5.27 14.92 -0.31
N VAL A 79 6.25 14.01 -0.22
CA VAL A 79 6.30 12.78 -1.03
C VAL A 79 5.12 11.87 -0.70
N VAL A 80 4.83 11.67 0.58
CA VAL A 80 3.69 10.85 1.05
C VAL A 80 2.36 11.41 0.55
N ALA A 81 2.17 12.73 0.64
CA ALA A 81 0.97 13.41 0.17
C ALA A 81 0.81 13.24 -1.35
N GLU A 82 1.87 13.43 -2.12
CA GLU A 82 1.85 13.31 -3.57
C GLU A 82 1.57 11.86 -4.03
N LEU A 83 2.19 10.87 -3.39
CA LEU A 83 1.92 9.45 -3.67
C LEU A 83 0.47 9.07 -3.35
N SER A 84 -0.04 9.56 -2.21
CA SER A 84 -1.43 9.33 -1.80
C SER A 84 -2.40 9.97 -2.80
N ARG A 85 -2.12 11.17 -3.28
CA ARG A 85 -2.89 11.87 -4.31
C ARG A 85 -2.93 11.11 -5.63
N ARG A 86 -1.84 10.43 -6.00
CA ARG A 86 -1.76 9.53 -7.17
C ARG A 86 -2.43 8.16 -6.93
N GLY A 87 -3.01 7.91 -5.76
CA GLY A 87 -3.74 6.69 -5.43
C GLY A 87 -2.86 5.54 -4.93
N PHE A 88 -1.59 5.81 -4.61
CA PHE A 88 -0.73 4.83 -3.95
C PHE A 88 -1.00 4.77 -2.45
N ALA A 89 -0.64 3.64 -1.84
CA ALA A 89 -0.63 3.46 -0.39
C ALA A 89 0.83 3.46 0.07
N PRO A 90 1.38 4.59 0.56
CA PRO A 90 2.76 4.67 0.97
C PRO A 90 3.03 3.87 2.25
N VAL A 91 4.19 3.22 2.30
CA VAL A 91 4.78 2.59 3.48
C VAL A 91 6.18 3.17 3.67
N VAL A 92 6.41 3.87 4.77
CA VAL A 92 7.64 4.64 5.00
C VAL A 92 8.57 3.88 5.93
N TRP A 93 9.83 3.75 5.52
CA TRP A 93 10.89 3.16 6.32
C TRP A 93 11.92 4.22 6.70
N PHE A 94 12.31 4.23 7.96
CA PHE A 94 13.38 5.07 8.47
C PHE A 94 14.48 4.20 9.08
N ASP A 95 15.71 4.70 9.03
CA ASP A 95 16.81 4.26 9.87
C ASP A 95 16.60 4.67 11.33
N ALA A 96 17.37 4.07 12.23
CA ALA A 96 17.28 4.35 13.66
C ALA A 96 17.64 5.80 14.03
N ASN A 97 18.37 6.50 13.16
CA ASN A 97 18.90 7.84 13.41
C ASN A 97 18.01 8.97 12.87
N ALA A 98 17.05 8.68 11.97
CA ALA A 98 16.16 9.68 11.38
C ALA A 98 15.50 10.60 12.42
N GLY A 99 15.10 10.04 13.56
CA GLY A 99 14.47 10.82 14.64
C GLY A 99 15.38 11.95 15.16
N TYR A 100 16.69 11.69 15.26
CA TYR A 100 17.66 12.67 15.71
C TYR A 100 17.86 13.79 14.68
N LEU A 101 17.73 13.50 13.40
CA LEU A 101 17.83 14.50 12.33
C LEU A 101 16.68 15.51 12.36
N VAL A 102 15.47 15.08 12.75
CA VAL A 102 14.25 15.92 12.64
C VAL A 102 13.71 16.42 13.98
N ALA A 103 14.03 15.74 15.09
CA ALA A 103 13.47 16.05 16.41
C ALA A 103 14.52 16.01 17.54
N ASN A 104 15.81 15.86 17.19
CA ASN A 104 16.92 15.78 18.15
C ASN A 104 16.73 14.69 19.25
N ARG A 105 15.98 13.63 18.94
CA ARG A 105 15.75 12.48 19.83
C ARG A 105 15.36 11.25 19.02
N TYR A 106 15.46 10.06 19.61
CA TYR A 106 14.91 8.87 18.99
C TYR A 106 13.40 8.99 18.78
N LEU A 107 12.93 8.59 17.59
CA LEU A 107 11.52 8.50 17.24
C LEU A 107 11.22 7.09 16.73
N GLY A 108 10.23 6.45 17.34
CA GLY A 108 9.71 5.17 16.85
C GLY A 108 8.63 5.33 15.77
N PRO A 109 8.02 4.20 15.34
CA PRO A 109 6.95 4.20 14.34
C PRO A 109 5.77 5.11 14.67
N ALA A 110 5.22 5.04 15.89
CA ALA A 110 4.04 5.83 16.27
C ALA A 110 4.25 7.35 16.19
N PRO A 111 5.35 7.95 16.72
CA PRO A 111 5.66 9.36 16.51
C PRO A 111 5.76 9.77 15.04
N PHE A 112 6.51 9.01 14.23
CA PHE A 112 6.63 9.32 12.80
C PHE A 112 5.30 9.22 12.07
N ALA A 113 4.50 8.20 12.36
CA ALA A 113 3.18 8.02 11.79
C ALA A 113 2.26 9.24 12.04
N ARG A 114 2.28 9.78 13.27
CA ARG A 114 1.53 11.01 13.59
C ARG A 114 2.04 12.21 12.80
N LEU A 115 3.36 12.40 12.72
CA LEU A 115 3.95 13.53 12.01
C LEU A 115 3.69 13.47 10.50
N LEU A 116 3.63 12.26 9.92
CA LEU A 116 3.39 12.03 8.50
C LEU A 116 1.89 11.94 8.15
N GLY A 117 1.00 11.92 9.14
CA GLY A 117 -0.44 11.67 8.92
C GLY A 117 -0.75 10.27 8.38
N LEU A 118 0.11 9.29 8.67
CA LEU A 118 -0.05 7.91 8.22
C LEU A 118 -0.53 6.99 9.36
N PRO A 119 -1.24 5.89 9.05
CA PRO A 119 -1.47 4.82 10.02
C PRO A 119 -0.15 4.22 10.49
N GLU A 120 -0.02 3.93 11.78
CA GLU A 120 1.23 3.41 12.37
C GLU A 120 1.78 2.17 11.66
N ARG A 121 0.89 1.25 11.25
CA ARG A 121 1.25 0.05 10.46
C ARG A 121 1.90 0.34 9.10
N GLN A 122 1.94 1.59 8.64
CA GLN A 122 2.56 2.03 7.39
C GLN A 122 3.87 2.77 7.63
N VAL A 123 4.36 2.82 8.86
CA VAL A 123 5.62 3.44 9.20
C VAL A 123 6.47 2.44 9.98
N TYR A 124 7.72 2.32 9.57
CA TYR A 124 8.68 1.40 10.16
C TYR A 124 9.98 2.15 10.45
N VAL A 125 10.63 1.78 11.56
CA VAL A 125 11.93 2.30 11.96
C VAL A 125 12.83 1.11 12.20
N ALA A 126 13.99 1.07 11.56
CA ALA A 126 14.95 -0.01 11.74
C ALA A 126 15.46 -0.03 13.19
N PRO A 127 15.67 -1.23 13.78
CA PRO A 127 16.29 -1.33 15.09
C PRO A 127 17.69 -0.70 15.10
N LYS A 128 18.12 -0.19 16.26
CA LYS A 128 19.46 0.38 16.42
C LYS A 128 20.53 -0.67 16.08
N GLY A 129 21.53 -0.27 15.29
CA GLY A 129 22.61 -1.15 14.84
C GLY A 129 22.24 -2.10 13.70
N THR A 130 21.01 -2.03 13.18
CA THR A 130 20.58 -2.79 12.01
C THR A 130 20.45 -1.85 10.80
N PRO A 131 21.04 -2.19 9.63
CA PRO A 131 20.83 -1.43 8.41
C PRO A 131 19.35 -1.42 7.99
N ALA A 132 18.83 -0.24 7.60
CA ALA A 132 17.43 -0.10 7.20
C ALA A 132 17.16 -0.67 5.80
N ASP A 133 18.10 -0.50 4.87
CA ASP A 133 17.98 -0.91 3.46
C ASP A 133 17.51 -2.36 3.26
N PRO A 134 18.13 -3.39 3.88
CA PRO A 134 17.68 -4.77 3.66
C PRO A 134 16.26 -5.00 4.20
N LEU A 135 15.87 -4.36 5.31
CA LEU A 135 14.53 -4.46 5.88
C LEU A 135 13.49 -3.79 4.97
N LEU A 136 13.82 -2.60 4.45
CA LEU A 136 13.02 -1.84 3.50
C LEU A 136 12.82 -2.65 2.20
N LEU A 137 13.91 -3.16 1.60
CA LEU A 137 13.86 -3.93 0.36
C LEU A 137 13.12 -5.25 0.53
N HIS A 138 13.28 -5.92 1.68
CA HIS A 138 12.49 -7.09 2.03
C HIS A 138 11.00 -6.75 2.14
N GLY A 139 10.65 -5.66 2.83
CA GLY A 139 9.27 -5.17 2.94
C GLY A 139 8.65 -4.82 1.58
N ALA A 140 9.41 -4.17 0.70
CA ALA A 140 8.98 -3.85 -0.66
C ALA A 140 8.69 -5.12 -1.47
N ASN A 141 9.53 -6.14 -1.35
CA ASN A 141 9.32 -7.43 -2.00
C ASN A 141 8.06 -8.15 -1.52
N LEU A 142 7.83 -8.21 -0.20
CA LEU A 142 6.62 -8.81 0.37
C LEU A 142 5.34 -8.12 -0.10
N LEU A 143 5.39 -6.80 -0.29
CA LEU A 143 4.26 -6.01 -0.75
C LEU A 143 4.09 -6.00 -2.28
N GLY A 144 5.06 -6.52 -3.03
CA GLY A 144 5.14 -6.33 -4.49
C GLY A 144 5.24 -4.86 -4.89
N ALA A 145 5.80 -4.02 -4.01
CA ALA A 145 5.84 -2.57 -4.14
C ALA A 145 7.10 -2.10 -4.88
N ARG A 146 7.01 -0.92 -5.49
CA ARG A 146 8.16 -0.13 -5.95
C ARG A 146 8.74 0.67 -4.78
N VAL A 147 9.97 1.15 -4.90
CA VAL A 147 10.67 1.88 -3.85
C VAL A 147 10.98 3.31 -4.29
N VAL A 148 10.58 4.29 -3.50
CA VAL A 148 10.94 5.70 -3.69
C VAL A 148 12.20 6.00 -2.91
N THR A 149 13.29 6.26 -3.63
CA THR A 149 14.61 6.63 -3.08
C THR A 149 15.49 7.18 -4.21
N ASN A 150 16.49 7.98 -3.86
CA ASN A 150 17.59 8.32 -4.78
C ASN A 150 18.82 7.42 -4.59
N ASP A 151 18.82 6.54 -3.59
CA ASP A 151 19.85 5.52 -3.43
C ASP A 151 19.76 4.48 -4.56
N ARG A 152 20.90 3.89 -4.90
CA ARG A 152 21.01 2.78 -5.86
C ARG A 152 21.11 1.41 -5.18
N PHE A 153 21.28 1.36 -3.85
CA PHE A 153 21.44 0.14 -3.06
C PHE A 153 22.45 -0.84 -3.65
N ARG A 154 23.61 -0.34 -4.11
CA ARG A 154 24.61 -1.14 -4.85
C ARG A 154 25.08 -2.35 -4.05
N ASP A 155 25.29 -2.16 -2.74
CA ASP A 155 25.78 -3.19 -1.83
C ASP A 155 24.73 -4.30 -1.61
N TRP A 156 23.46 -4.01 -1.84
CA TRP A 156 22.34 -4.94 -1.66
C TRP A 156 21.87 -5.58 -2.96
N ALA A 157 22.44 -5.21 -4.12
CA ALA A 157 21.99 -5.70 -5.42
C ALA A 157 22.10 -7.22 -5.58
N ALA A 158 23.11 -7.85 -4.97
CA ALA A 158 23.26 -9.31 -4.99
C ALA A 158 22.12 -10.03 -4.23
N ALA A 159 21.70 -9.49 -3.09
CA ALA A 159 20.61 -10.06 -2.27
C ALA A 159 19.21 -9.63 -2.76
N HIS A 160 19.12 -8.47 -3.42
CA HIS A 160 17.87 -7.89 -3.92
C HIS A 160 18.03 -7.45 -5.40
N PRO A 161 18.08 -8.38 -6.36
CA PRO A 161 18.35 -8.05 -7.78
C PRO A 161 17.38 -7.02 -8.38
N ARG A 162 16.16 -6.94 -7.85
CA ARG A 162 15.13 -5.99 -8.28
C ARG A 162 15.54 -4.53 -8.21
N VAL A 163 16.52 -4.16 -7.37
CA VAL A 163 17.06 -2.79 -7.33
C VAL A 163 17.67 -2.35 -8.67
N THR A 164 18.04 -3.30 -9.53
CA THR A 164 18.57 -3.06 -10.88
C THR A 164 17.49 -3.06 -11.96
N GLU A 165 16.26 -3.47 -11.64
CA GLU A 165 15.15 -3.50 -12.60
C GLU A 165 14.68 -2.07 -12.93
N PRO A 166 14.54 -1.73 -14.23
CA PRO A 166 14.00 -0.44 -14.64
C PRO A 166 12.60 -0.20 -14.04
N GLY A 167 12.42 0.95 -13.40
CA GLY A 167 11.14 1.35 -12.81
C GLY A 167 10.82 0.75 -11.44
N TYR A 168 11.69 -0.11 -10.88
CA TYR A 168 11.54 -0.56 -9.49
C TYR A 168 11.91 0.55 -8.49
N LEU A 169 13.04 1.20 -8.71
CA LEU A 169 13.45 2.40 -7.97
C LEU A 169 12.88 3.65 -8.64
N ILE A 170 12.08 4.39 -7.88
CA ILE A 170 11.49 5.67 -8.25
C ILE A 170 12.33 6.76 -7.63
N ARG A 171 12.98 7.54 -8.49
CA ARG A 171 13.77 8.70 -8.07
C ARG A 171 12.91 9.94 -8.01
N GLY A 172 13.42 10.97 -7.38
CA GLY A 172 12.71 12.23 -7.33
C GLY A 172 13.45 13.32 -6.59
N ARG A 173 12.76 14.44 -6.44
CA ARG A 173 13.25 15.63 -5.75
C ARG A 173 12.10 16.50 -5.29
N VAL A 174 12.38 17.33 -4.31
CA VAL A 174 11.47 18.38 -3.84
C VAL A 174 11.92 19.71 -4.45
N GLU A 175 11.03 20.37 -5.19
CA GLU A 175 11.23 21.67 -5.83
C GLU A 175 10.21 22.68 -5.26
N GLY A 176 10.61 23.47 -4.27
CA GLY A 176 9.68 24.33 -3.53
C GLY A 176 8.61 23.50 -2.85
N GLU A 177 7.34 23.73 -3.20
CA GLU A 177 6.19 22.96 -2.67
C GLU A 177 5.84 21.73 -3.52
N ARG A 178 6.55 21.48 -4.63
CA ARG A 178 6.24 20.40 -5.56
C ARG A 178 7.18 19.22 -5.36
N VAL A 179 6.64 18.02 -5.53
CA VAL A 179 7.41 16.78 -5.60
C VAL A 179 7.43 16.28 -7.03
N VAL A 180 8.63 16.12 -7.58
CA VAL A 180 8.83 15.50 -8.89
C VAL A 180 9.33 14.08 -8.67
N LEU A 181 8.57 13.09 -9.18
CA LEU A 181 8.90 11.67 -9.11
C LEU A 181 9.06 11.13 -10.53
N ASP A 182 10.21 10.51 -10.80
CA ASP A 182 10.54 9.92 -12.09
C ASP A 182 9.90 8.54 -12.21
N GLY A 183 9.16 8.28 -13.28
CA GLY A 183 8.58 6.95 -13.55
C GLY A 183 7.31 6.60 -12.76
N VAL A 184 6.65 7.59 -12.15
CA VAL A 184 5.32 7.45 -11.55
C VAL A 184 4.31 8.22 -12.40
N GLY A 185 3.82 7.59 -13.47
CA GLY A 185 2.65 8.06 -14.22
C GLY A 185 1.34 7.76 -13.51
#